data_AF-A0A6G1RC72-F1
#
_entry.id   AF-A0A6G1RC72-F1
#
_cell.length_a   1.000
_cell.length_b   1.000
_cell.length_c   1.000
_cell.angle_alpha   90.00
_cell.angle_beta   90.00
_cell.angle_gamma   90.00
#
_symmetry.space_group_name_H-M   'P 1'
#
loop_
_entity.id
_entity.type
_entity.pdbx_description
1 polymer ?
#
loop_
_entity_poly.entity_id
_entity_poly.type
_entity_poly.pdbx_seq_one_letter_code
_entity_poly.pdbx_strand_id
1 'polypeptide(L)'
;PRIHTVLSGEVYTSLSFLIDMVNVSLELMDPKGKDGCSSLARFDFKKSKLLFESSSNGTKSVNLVSHSMMAFDTRYAGQKPTAGIPNVFNCIFQSSKNTSSPGAIQIELHFRSTKDSSSFTVVLNNLRVFLIFDWLLLVHDFLYTPGDTKKRENRLPSRQRTYSSETPVVPKTVKSGVVTKRSSLPVSTEKQLEVKVNVTGTEFVVVEDMSCFDTNAIILKGTTVLTYKPKLLDRPFSGSLFGIEVFSCRLGNEQETALSIIDPVQIHMELVGNASYPSGSGLLDAFNSEDFPPI
;
A
#
# COMPACT_ATOMS: atom_id res chain seq x y z
N PRO A 1 -18.60 -36.68 -2.13
CA PRO A 1 -18.78 -35.54 -1.19
C PRO A 1 -19.38 -34.33 -1.94
N ARG A 2 -20.69 -34.12 -1.81
CA ARG A 2 -21.39 -32.97 -2.39
C ARG A 2 -21.29 -31.79 -1.41
N ILE A 3 -20.74 -30.67 -1.88
CA ILE A 3 -20.64 -29.44 -1.10
C ILE A 3 -22.01 -28.77 -1.13
N HIS A 4 -22.71 -28.79 0.00
CA HIS A 4 -23.88 -27.96 0.24
C HIS A 4 -23.41 -26.57 0.65
N THR A 5 -23.66 -25.56 -0.18
CA THR A 5 -23.48 -24.16 0.19
C THR A 5 -24.83 -23.51 0.49
N VAL A 6 -24.87 -22.81 1.62
CA VAL A 6 -26.06 -22.28 2.28
C VAL A 6 -26.69 -21.12 1.49
N LEU A 7 -28.03 -21.17 1.52
CA LEU A 7 -29.05 -20.29 0.96
C LEU A 7 -28.94 -18.81 1.37
N SER A 8 -28.40 -17.93 0.52
CA SER A 8 -28.84 -16.52 0.48
C SER A 8 -29.79 -16.24 -0.69
N GLY A 9 -29.97 -17.19 -1.61
CA GLY A 9 -30.84 -17.05 -2.80
C GLY A 9 -30.32 -16.03 -3.84
N GLU A 10 -29.34 -15.20 -3.49
CA GLU A 10 -28.74 -14.23 -4.38
C GLU A 10 -27.71 -14.90 -5.28
N VAL A 11 -27.98 -14.89 -6.59
CA VAL A 11 -27.10 -15.43 -7.62
C VAL A 11 -26.30 -14.28 -8.22
N TYR A 12 -24.98 -14.40 -8.20
CA TYR A 12 -24.07 -13.39 -8.75
C TYR A 12 -23.27 -13.96 -9.90
N THR A 13 -23.30 -13.27 -11.04
CA THR A 13 -22.31 -13.49 -12.10
C THR A 13 -20.93 -13.11 -11.58
N SER A 14 -19.93 -13.96 -11.80
CA SER A 14 -18.56 -13.75 -11.33
C SER A 14 -17.56 -14.00 -12.46
N LEU A 15 -16.48 -13.19 -12.48
CA LEU A 15 -15.28 -13.36 -13.30
C LEU A 15 -14.15 -13.80 -12.37
N SER A 16 -13.44 -14.86 -12.74
CA SER A 16 -12.26 -15.33 -12.02
C SER A 16 -11.18 -15.75 -13.00
N PHE A 17 -9.93 -15.43 -12.67
CA PHE A 17 -8.79 -16.00 -13.36
C PHE A 17 -7.65 -16.26 -12.37
N LEU A 18 -6.93 -17.34 -12.63
CA LEU A 18 -5.74 -17.75 -11.90
C LEU A 18 -4.57 -17.75 -12.86
N ILE A 19 -3.51 -17.03 -12.52
CA ILE A 19 -2.28 -16.93 -13.31
C ILE A 19 -1.15 -17.54 -12.49
N ASP A 20 -0.55 -18.60 -13.02
CA ASP A 20 0.70 -19.15 -12.52
C ASP A 20 1.86 -18.40 -13.22
N MET A 21 2.62 -17.65 -12.43
CA MET A 21 3.76 -16.85 -12.90
C MET A 21 5.07 -17.57 -12.54
N VAL A 22 5.77 -18.03 -13.58
CA VAL A 22 7.07 -18.68 -13.46
C VAL A 22 8.08 -17.93 -14.33
N ASN A 23 9.05 -17.30 -13.68
CA ASN A 23 10.05 -16.43 -14.33
C ASN A 23 9.45 -15.27 -15.12
N VAL A 24 8.40 -14.66 -14.58
CA VAL A 24 7.77 -13.45 -15.15
C VAL A 24 8.42 -12.22 -14.54
N SER A 25 8.79 -11.24 -15.36
CA SER A 25 9.28 -9.94 -14.90
C SER A 25 8.24 -8.86 -15.21
N LEU A 26 7.92 -8.05 -14.20
CA LEU A 26 7.13 -6.84 -14.32
C LEU A 26 8.05 -5.64 -14.15
N GLU A 27 8.03 -4.71 -15.09
CA GLU A 27 8.90 -3.53 -15.06
C GLU A 27 8.05 -2.25 -15.05
N LEU A 28 8.37 -1.36 -14.11
CA LEU A 28 7.78 -0.04 -14.00
C LEU A 28 8.63 0.93 -14.80
N MET A 29 8.03 1.53 -15.83
CA MET A 29 8.69 2.49 -16.72
C MET A 29 8.26 3.90 -16.33
N ASP A 30 9.20 4.77 -15.98
CA ASP A 30 8.93 6.16 -15.69
C ASP A 30 8.65 6.93 -17.01
N PRO A 31 7.42 7.44 -17.21
CA PRO A 31 7.06 8.18 -18.41
C PRO A 31 7.75 9.55 -18.52
N LYS A 32 8.35 10.06 -17.43
CA LYS A 32 9.04 11.37 -17.39
C LYS A 32 10.55 11.28 -17.60
N GLY A 33 11.08 10.08 -17.89
CA GLY A 33 12.50 9.86 -18.13
C GLY A 33 13.08 10.68 -19.28
N LYS A 34 14.40 10.91 -19.23
CA LYS A 34 15.17 11.64 -20.26
C LYS A 34 14.94 11.12 -21.70
N ASP A 35 14.59 9.84 -21.85
CA ASP A 35 14.31 9.18 -23.13
C ASP A 35 12.86 8.65 -23.26
N GLY A 36 11.95 9.04 -22.35
CA GLY A 36 10.55 8.58 -22.33
C GLY A 36 10.32 7.11 -21.97
N CYS A 37 11.39 6.34 -21.70
CA CYS A 37 11.37 4.91 -21.36
C CYS A 37 12.42 4.55 -20.29
N SER A 38 12.60 5.37 -19.24
CA SER A 38 13.53 5.01 -18.16
C SER A 38 12.89 3.98 -17.23
N SER A 39 13.57 2.86 -16.98
CA SER A 39 13.13 1.86 -16.01
C SER A 39 13.31 2.39 -14.59
N LEU A 40 12.30 2.22 -13.74
CA LEU A 40 12.28 2.65 -12.34
C LEU A 40 12.44 1.47 -11.38
N ALA A 41 11.68 0.41 -11.60
CA ALA A 41 11.71 -0.78 -10.78
C ALA A 41 11.40 -2.02 -11.61
N ARG A 42 12.04 -3.14 -11.30
CA ARG A 42 11.68 -4.45 -11.88
C ARG A 42 11.38 -5.45 -10.79
N PHE A 43 10.31 -6.21 -10.96
CA PHE A 43 9.85 -7.26 -10.07
C PHE A 43 9.89 -8.59 -10.81
N ASP A 44 10.75 -9.49 -10.38
CA ASP A 44 10.89 -10.83 -10.95
C ASP A 44 10.12 -11.84 -10.11
N PHE A 45 9.02 -12.35 -10.63
CA PHE A 45 8.23 -13.45 -10.06
C PHE A 45 8.81 -14.78 -10.54
N LYS A 46 9.69 -15.40 -9.76
CA LYS A 46 10.29 -16.70 -10.10
C LYS A 46 9.29 -17.84 -9.90
N LYS A 47 8.48 -17.79 -8.85
CA LYS A 47 7.40 -18.75 -8.58
C LYS A 47 6.27 -18.11 -7.78
N SER A 48 5.22 -17.68 -8.48
CA SER A 48 4.09 -16.98 -7.87
C SER A 48 2.75 -17.40 -8.48
N LYS A 49 1.66 -17.22 -7.73
CA LYS A 49 0.30 -17.42 -8.19
C LYS A 49 -0.52 -16.15 -7.90
N LEU A 50 -1.23 -15.66 -8.91
CA LEU A 50 -2.15 -14.53 -8.80
C LEU A 50 -3.57 -15.00 -9.07
N LEU A 51 -4.45 -14.87 -8.09
CA LEU A 51 -5.89 -15.11 -8.22
C LEU A 51 -6.62 -13.78 -8.19
N PHE A 52 -7.40 -13.51 -9.22
CA PHE A 52 -8.34 -12.39 -9.27
C PHE A 52 -9.77 -12.92 -9.33
N GLU A 53 -10.66 -12.34 -8.54
CA GLU A 53 -12.09 -12.62 -8.60
C GLU A 53 -12.90 -11.32 -8.50
N SER A 54 -13.98 -11.24 -9.27
CA SER A 54 -14.93 -10.13 -9.21
C SER A 54 -16.34 -10.64 -9.43
N SER A 55 -17.27 -10.21 -8.58
CA SER A 55 -18.69 -10.56 -8.67
C SER A 55 -19.55 -9.34 -9.00
N SER A 56 -20.70 -9.58 -9.61
CA SER A 56 -21.69 -8.55 -10.02
C SER A 56 -22.25 -7.71 -8.85
N ASN A 57 -22.13 -8.18 -7.61
CA ASN A 57 -22.46 -7.41 -6.41
C ASN A 57 -21.38 -6.39 -5.99
N GLY A 58 -20.35 -6.20 -6.81
CA GLY A 58 -19.24 -5.26 -6.53
C GLY A 58 -18.15 -5.85 -5.64
N THR A 59 -18.24 -7.11 -5.22
CA THR A 59 -17.14 -7.79 -4.52
C THR A 59 -15.97 -8.03 -5.47
N LYS A 60 -14.75 -7.72 -5.02
CA LYS A 60 -13.50 -7.94 -5.74
C LYS A 60 -12.45 -8.49 -4.78
N SER A 61 -11.68 -9.48 -5.21
CA SER A 61 -10.52 -9.99 -4.48
C SER A 61 -9.33 -10.17 -5.40
N VAL A 62 -8.14 -9.90 -4.85
CA VAL A 62 -6.85 -10.15 -5.49
C VAL A 62 -5.96 -10.82 -4.47
N ASN A 63 -5.49 -12.02 -4.78
CA ASN A 63 -4.58 -12.78 -3.93
C ASN A 63 -3.31 -13.08 -4.71
N LEU A 64 -2.16 -12.59 -4.24
CA LEU A 64 -0.86 -12.94 -4.75
C LEU A 64 -0.13 -13.76 -3.69
N VAL A 65 0.33 -14.95 -4.06
CA VAL A 65 1.19 -15.79 -3.22
C VAL A 65 2.50 -16.03 -3.97
N SER A 66 3.62 -15.69 -3.35
CA SER A 66 4.95 -15.88 -3.94
C SER A 66 5.85 -16.70 -3.04
N HIS A 67 6.47 -17.72 -3.64
CA HIS A 67 7.52 -18.52 -3.00
C HIS A 67 8.91 -17.98 -3.28
N SER A 68 9.04 -17.19 -4.35
CA SER A 68 10.31 -16.59 -4.76
C SER A 68 10.02 -15.40 -5.66
N MET A 69 10.41 -14.24 -5.16
CA MET A 69 10.33 -12.97 -5.86
C MET A 69 11.58 -12.15 -5.58
N MET A 70 12.01 -11.40 -6.59
CA MET A 70 13.06 -10.39 -6.44
C MET A 70 12.54 -9.03 -6.90
N ALA A 71 13.03 -7.96 -6.29
CA ALA A 71 12.82 -6.61 -6.81
C ALA A 71 14.14 -5.91 -7.01
N PHE A 72 14.17 -5.07 -8.05
CA PHE A 72 15.36 -4.37 -8.48
C PHE A 72 15.09 -2.87 -8.59
N ASP A 73 16.01 -2.06 -8.08
CA ASP A 73 16.15 -0.65 -8.47
C ASP A 73 16.85 -0.62 -9.84
N THR A 74 16.12 -0.16 -10.86
CA THR A 74 16.58 -0.16 -12.26
C THR A 74 16.87 1.22 -12.80
N ARG A 75 16.81 2.28 -11.96
CA ARG A 75 17.04 3.68 -12.36
C ARG A 75 18.38 3.90 -13.06
N TYR A 76 19.38 3.10 -12.70
CA TYR A 76 20.74 3.17 -13.24
C TYR A 76 21.14 1.93 -14.04
N ALA A 77 20.20 1.04 -14.36
CA ALA A 77 20.48 -0.18 -15.10
C ALA A 77 21.08 0.13 -16.49
N GLY A 78 22.17 -0.55 -16.85
CA GLY A 78 22.84 -0.40 -18.14
C GLY A 78 23.73 0.85 -18.27
N GLN A 79 23.81 1.72 -17.26
CA GLN A 79 24.80 2.80 -17.24
C GLN A 79 26.19 2.20 -16.97
N LYS A 80 27.21 2.64 -17.72
CA LYS A 80 28.58 2.21 -17.45
C LYS A 80 28.96 2.66 -16.03
N PRO A 81 29.60 1.81 -15.22
CA PRO A 81 30.13 2.20 -13.91
C PRO A 81 31.29 3.18 -14.08
N THR A 82 30.93 4.44 -14.31
CA THR A 82 31.80 5.59 -14.16
C THR A 82 31.74 6.06 -12.71
N ALA A 83 32.80 6.69 -12.22
CA ALA A 83 32.79 7.38 -10.94
C ALA A 83 31.57 8.34 -10.90
N GLY A 84 30.59 8.06 -10.04
CA GLY A 84 29.35 8.84 -9.94
C GLY A 84 28.03 8.08 -10.12
N ILE A 85 28.01 6.75 -10.22
CA ILE A 85 26.74 6.01 -10.11
C ILE A 85 26.17 6.17 -8.68
N PRO A 86 24.94 6.69 -8.51
CA PRO A 86 24.40 6.96 -7.18
C PRO A 86 24.03 5.71 -6.38
N ASN A 87 23.68 4.61 -7.04
CA ASN A 87 23.28 3.37 -6.40
C ASN A 87 23.91 2.15 -7.06
N VAL A 88 24.64 1.34 -6.29
CA VAL A 88 25.19 0.05 -6.73
C VAL A 88 24.36 -1.16 -6.26
N PHE A 89 23.38 -0.93 -5.37
CA PHE A 89 22.48 -1.95 -4.85
C PHE A 89 21.26 -2.14 -5.75
N ASN A 90 21.47 -2.83 -6.87
CA ASN A 90 20.41 -3.06 -7.84
C ASN A 90 19.36 -4.04 -7.34
N CYS A 91 19.73 -5.10 -6.61
CA CYS A 91 18.78 -6.04 -6.01
C CYS A 91 18.41 -5.57 -4.60
N ILE A 92 17.19 -5.09 -4.44
CA ILE A 92 16.73 -4.45 -3.19
C ILE A 92 15.80 -5.34 -2.38
N PHE A 93 15.38 -6.45 -2.96
CA PHE A 93 14.40 -7.36 -2.36
C PHE A 93 14.73 -8.77 -2.82
N GLN A 94 14.97 -9.67 -1.87
CA GLN A 94 15.25 -11.07 -2.16
C GLN A 94 15.03 -11.94 -0.92
N SER A 95 15.10 -13.26 -1.09
CA SER A 95 15.15 -14.20 0.03
C SER A 95 16.31 -13.86 0.97
N SER A 96 16.08 -13.96 2.28
CA SER A 96 17.15 -13.96 3.27
C SER A 96 18.07 -15.17 3.04
N LYS A 97 19.37 -14.96 3.23
CA LYS A 97 20.43 -15.97 3.02
C LYS A 97 20.39 -17.08 4.07
N ASN A 98 19.82 -16.80 5.25
CA ASN A 98 19.97 -17.65 6.43
C ASN A 98 18.81 -18.62 6.66
N THR A 99 17.72 -18.53 5.88
CA THR A 99 16.46 -19.21 6.21
C THR A 99 15.67 -19.68 4.98
N SER A 100 16.36 -20.17 3.94
CA SER A 100 15.70 -20.74 2.75
C SER A 100 15.18 -22.16 3.01
N SER A 101 13.99 -22.28 3.61
CA SER A 101 13.23 -23.52 3.55
C SER A 101 12.70 -23.71 2.12
N PRO A 102 13.03 -24.81 1.42
CA PRO A 102 12.59 -25.02 0.05
C PRO A 102 11.06 -25.02 -0.03
N GLY A 103 10.49 -24.08 -0.79
CA GLY A 103 9.05 -23.99 -0.98
C GLY A 103 8.27 -23.30 0.14
N ALA A 104 8.92 -22.57 1.04
CA ALA A 104 8.20 -21.65 1.92
C ALA A 104 7.63 -20.46 1.13
N ILE A 105 6.46 -19.99 1.56
CA ILE A 105 5.86 -18.78 1.05
C ILE A 105 6.60 -17.58 1.65
N GLN A 106 7.04 -16.67 0.78
CA GLN A 106 7.80 -15.47 1.15
C GLN A 106 6.93 -14.23 1.18
N ILE A 107 5.95 -14.14 0.26
CA ILE A 107 5.05 -13.00 0.15
C ILE A 107 3.63 -13.49 -0.02
N GLU A 108 2.72 -12.90 0.75
CA GLU A 108 1.28 -12.99 0.51
C GLU A 108 0.69 -11.59 0.48
N LEU A 109 -0.02 -11.26 -0.60
CA LEU A 109 -0.81 -10.04 -0.70
C LEU A 109 -2.26 -10.45 -0.88
N HIS A 110 -3.12 -9.99 0.01
CA HIS A 110 -4.56 -10.21 -0.06
C HIS A 110 -5.27 -8.87 -0.08
N PHE A 111 -5.97 -8.61 -1.17
CA PHE A 111 -6.90 -7.52 -1.27
C PHE A 111 -8.31 -8.09 -1.37
N ARG A 112 -9.23 -7.54 -0.59
CA ARG A 112 -10.66 -7.80 -0.73
C ARG A 112 -11.41 -6.50 -0.60
N SER A 113 -12.36 -6.28 -1.49
CA SER A 113 -13.21 -5.11 -1.56
C SER A 113 -14.64 -5.57 -1.68
N THR A 114 -15.50 -5.13 -0.78
CA THR A 114 -16.96 -5.32 -0.80
C THR A 114 -17.63 -3.96 -1.01
N LYS A 115 -18.96 -3.90 -0.88
CA LYS A 115 -19.70 -2.64 -0.89
C LYS A 115 -19.32 -1.73 0.29
N ASP A 116 -19.14 -2.32 1.47
CA ASP A 116 -19.04 -1.58 2.72
C ASP A 116 -17.59 -1.47 3.23
N SER A 117 -16.69 -2.34 2.77
CA SER A 117 -15.32 -2.40 3.26
C SER A 117 -14.28 -2.81 2.22
N SER A 118 -13.04 -2.37 2.43
CA SER A 118 -11.82 -2.83 1.77
C SER A 118 -10.87 -3.35 2.85
N SER A 119 -10.26 -4.50 2.63
CA SER A 119 -9.20 -5.05 3.45
C SER A 119 -7.98 -5.35 2.59
N PHE A 120 -6.80 -4.95 3.07
CA PHE A 120 -5.52 -5.24 2.45
C PHE A 120 -4.59 -5.89 3.48
N THR A 121 -4.09 -7.08 3.20
CA THR A 121 -3.17 -7.81 4.07
C THR A 121 -1.88 -8.07 3.30
N VAL A 122 -0.75 -7.73 3.92
CA VAL A 122 0.60 -8.01 3.44
C VAL A 122 1.25 -8.96 4.44
N VAL A 123 1.81 -10.07 3.95
CA VAL A 123 2.64 -10.98 4.73
C VAL A 123 4.00 -11.07 4.07
N LEU A 124 5.05 -10.82 4.85
CA LEU A 124 6.45 -10.91 4.42
C LEU A 124 7.16 -11.91 5.32
N ASN A 125 7.85 -12.88 4.72
CA ASN A 125 8.49 -13.96 5.45
C ASN A 125 9.89 -14.26 4.89
N ASN A 126 10.89 -14.28 5.78
CA ASN A 126 12.26 -14.69 5.46
C ASN A 126 12.87 -13.91 4.28
N LEU A 127 12.62 -12.61 4.23
CA LEU A 127 13.11 -11.72 3.16
C LEU A 127 14.27 -10.86 3.65
N ARG A 128 15.00 -10.30 2.70
CA ARG A 128 15.96 -9.23 2.92
C ARG A 128 15.60 -8.06 2.01
N VAL A 129 15.31 -6.92 2.63
CA VAL A 129 14.77 -5.74 1.98
C VAL A 129 15.70 -4.55 2.23
N PHE A 130 16.27 -3.99 1.17
CA PHE A 130 17.01 -2.75 1.22
C PHE A 130 16.02 -1.58 1.16
N LEU A 131 16.11 -0.69 2.14
CA LEU A 131 15.28 0.50 2.24
C LEU A 131 15.98 1.68 1.56
N ILE A 132 15.79 1.76 0.25
CA ILE A 132 16.27 2.86 -0.57
C ILE A 132 15.16 3.91 -0.64
N PHE A 133 15.21 4.91 0.24
CA PHE A 133 14.08 5.82 0.48
C PHE A 133 13.72 6.70 -0.73
N ASP A 134 14.71 7.22 -1.46
CA ASP A 134 14.49 8.01 -2.66
C ASP A 134 13.83 7.17 -3.78
N TRP A 135 14.26 5.92 -3.96
CA TRP A 135 13.62 4.96 -4.85
C TRP A 135 12.19 4.64 -4.42
N LEU A 136 11.95 4.40 -3.12
CA LEU A 136 10.61 4.13 -2.57
C LEU A 136 9.63 5.27 -2.85
N LEU A 137 10.08 6.52 -2.70
CA LEU A 137 9.28 7.70 -3.00
C LEU A 137 8.95 7.80 -4.49
N LEU A 138 9.91 7.51 -5.38
CA LEU A 138 9.65 7.50 -6.83
C LEU A 138 8.64 6.42 -7.23
N VAL A 139 8.74 5.21 -6.65
CA VAL A 139 7.77 4.14 -6.89
C VAL A 139 6.39 4.51 -6.34
N HIS A 140 6.33 5.11 -5.16
CA HIS A 140 5.10 5.67 -4.62
C HIS A 140 4.48 6.67 -5.59
N ASP A 141 5.24 7.66 -6.04
CA ASP A 141 4.74 8.69 -6.95
C ASP A 141 4.28 8.12 -8.29
N PHE A 142 4.98 7.10 -8.81
CA PHE A 142 4.55 6.35 -9.99
C PHE A 142 3.18 5.69 -9.76
N LEU A 143 2.99 4.99 -8.63
CA LEU A 143 1.73 4.30 -8.31
C LEU A 143 0.57 5.28 -8.02
N TYR A 144 0.87 6.47 -7.50
CA TYR A 144 -0.11 7.52 -7.22
C TYR A 144 -0.42 8.42 -8.42
N THR A 145 0.40 8.38 -9.48
CA THR A 145 0.13 9.15 -10.69
C THR A 145 -1.19 8.66 -11.28
N PRO A 146 -2.27 9.49 -11.30
CA PRO A 146 -3.52 9.11 -11.92
C PRO A 146 -3.20 8.82 -13.38
N GLY A 147 -3.38 7.58 -13.82
CA GLY A 147 -3.08 7.21 -15.19
C GLY A 147 -3.71 8.24 -16.13
N ASP A 148 -2.90 8.83 -16.99
CA ASP A 148 -3.21 9.97 -17.87
C ASP A 148 -4.18 9.56 -19.00
N THR A 149 -5.24 8.85 -18.62
CA THR A 149 -6.31 8.30 -19.46
C THR A 149 -7.29 9.39 -19.92
N LYS A 150 -7.03 10.67 -19.57
CA LYS A 150 -7.86 11.81 -19.98
C LYS A 150 -7.16 12.81 -20.90
N LYS A 151 -5.90 12.62 -21.29
CA LYS A 151 -5.18 13.54 -22.20
C LYS A 151 -4.50 12.84 -23.36
N ARG A 152 -5.31 12.20 -24.21
CA ARG A 152 -4.95 11.98 -25.62
C ARG A 152 -6.11 12.08 -26.59
N GLU A 153 -7.19 12.76 -26.20
CA GLU A 153 -8.20 13.22 -27.14
C GLU A 153 -7.81 14.63 -27.62
N ASN A 154 -6.74 14.69 -28.41
CA ASN A 154 -6.44 15.89 -29.17
C ASN A 154 -7.49 16.02 -30.28
N ARG A 155 -8.49 16.85 -29.98
CA ARG A 155 -9.04 17.90 -30.85
C ARG A 155 -9.15 17.55 -32.33
N LEU A 156 -10.33 17.09 -32.73
CA LEU A 156 -10.89 17.40 -34.05
C LEU A 156 -12.07 18.37 -33.87
N PRO A 157 -12.17 19.44 -34.67
CA PRO A 157 -13.19 20.45 -34.51
C PRO A 157 -14.57 19.92 -34.94
N SER A 158 -15.56 20.36 -34.17
CA SER A 158 -17.01 20.20 -34.31
C SER A 158 -17.55 19.85 -35.69
N ARG A 159 -18.35 18.78 -35.76
CA ARG A 159 -19.46 18.70 -36.71
C ARG A 159 -20.75 18.36 -35.97
N GLN A 160 -21.54 19.40 -35.76
CA GLN A 160 -22.93 19.43 -35.33
C GLN A 160 -23.71 18.22 -35.88
N ARG A 161 -24.24 17.37 -34.99
CA ARG A 161 -25.42 16.55 -35.25
C ARG A 161 -26.28 16.49 -34.00
N THR A 162 -27.39 17.21 -34.07
CA THR A 162 -28.50 17.23 -33.14
C THR A 162 -29.05 15.80 -33.01
N TYR A 163 -28.98 15.22 -31.81
CA TYR A 163 -29.80 14.10 -31.41
C TYR A 163 -30.46 14.45 -30.08
N SER A 164 -31.73 14.77 -30.18
CA SER A 164 -32.70 14.91 -29.10
C SER A 164 -32.81 13.60 -28.33
N SER A 165 -32.47 13.63 -27.04
CA SER A 165 -32.78 12.56 -26.08
C SER A 165 -33.79 13.12 -25.09
N GLU A 166 -35.02 12.65 -25.22
CA GLU A 166 -36.12 12.93 -24.30
C GLU A 166 -35.78 12.39 -22.91
N THR A 167 -35.72 13.29 -21.93
CA THR A 167 -35.79 12.94 -20.51
C THR A 167 -37.22 13.19 -20.05
N PRO A 168 -37.88 12.26 -19.34
CA PRO A 168 -39.21 12.53 -18.81
C PRO A 168 -39.09 13.48 -17.63
N VAL A 169 -39.36 14.76 -17.88
CA VAL A 169 -39.56 15.79 -16.86
C VAL A 169 -40.92 15.54 -16.20
N VAL A 170 -40.91 15.07 -14.95
CA VAL A 170 -42.12 15.04 -14.13
C VAL A 170 -42.38 16.45 -13.59
N PRO A 171 -43.56 17.07 -13.83
CA PRO A 171 -43.83 18.40 -13.31
C PRO A 171 -44.13 18.32 -11.81
N LYS A 172 -43.37 19.08 -11.00
CA LYS A 172 -43.72 19.35 -9.61
C LYS A 172 -44.87 20.36 -9.57
N THR A 173 -46.09 19.87 -9.37
CA THR A 173 -47.22 20.70 -8.93
C THR A 173 -46.94 21.15 -7.50
N VAL A 174 -46.68 22.44 -7.31
CA VAL A 174 -46.53 23.05 -5.98
C VAL A 174 -47.93 23.46 -5.51
N LYS A 175 -48.42 22.82 -4.44
CA LYS A 175 -49.47 23.41 -3.59
C LYS A 175 -48.88 23.63 -2.21
N SER A 176 -49.06 24.85 -1.74
CA SER A 176 -48.57 25.42 -0.48
C SER A 176 -48.67 24.43 0.69
N GLY A 177 -47.55 24.24 1.37
CA GLY A 177 -47.41 23.47 2.61
C GLY A 177 -46.00 23.68 3.15
N VAL A 178 -45.89 24.03 4.42
CA VAL A 178 -44.61 24.31 5.10
C VAL A 178 -43.68 23.11 4.96
N VAL A 179 -42.63 23.26 4.16
CA VAL A 179 -41.54 22.27 4.05
C VAL A 179 -40.60 22.50 5.23
N THR A 180 -40.75 21.70 6.31
CA THR A 180 -39.62 21.52 7.22
C THR A 180 -38.56 20.76 6.45
N LYS A 181 -37.51 21.47 6.00
CA LYS A 181 -36.33 20.90 5.34
C LYS A 181 -35.55 20.04 6.36
N ARG A 182 -36.08 18.87 6.72
CA ARG A 182 -35.23 17.76 7.17
C ARG A 182 -34.60 17.18 5.92
N SER A 183 -33.58 17.87 5.43
CA SER A 183 -32.62 17.22 4.54
C SER A 183 -32.05 16.04 5.31
N SER A 184 -32.48 14.82 4.99
CA SER A 184 -31.66 13.65 5.27
C SER A 184 -30.33 13.92 4.57
N LEU A 185 -29.30 14.26 5.35
CA LEU A 185 -27.93 14.26 4.87
C LEU A 185 -27.73 12.90 4.18
N PRO A 186 -27.24 12.85 2.93
CA PRO A 186 -26.77 11.60 2.41
C PRO A 186 -25.65 11.15 3.35
N VAL A 187 -25.94 10.16 4.20
CA VAL A 187 -24.91 9.40 4.88
C VAL A 187 -24.14 8.77 3.73
N SER A 188 -23.03 9.38 3.34
CA SER A 188 -22.07 8.70 2.50
C SER A 188 -21.69 7.46 3.29
N THR A 189 -22.18 6.29 2.88
CA THR A 189 -21.65 5.00 3.33
C THR A 189 -20.24 4.93 2.78
N GLU A 190 -19.34 5.64 3.43
CA GLU A 190 -17.96 5.68 3.02
C GLU A 190 -17.33 4.36 3.44
N LYS A 191 -16.84 3.63 2.44
CA LYS A 191 -16.19 2.34 2.58
C LYS A 191 -15.16 2.31 3.71
N GLN A 192 -15.26 1.35 4.63
CA GLN A 192 -14.27 1.10 5.67
C GLN A 192 -12.98 0.55 5.06
N LEU A 193 -11.81 0.93 5.58
CA LEU A 193 -10.52 0.39 5.14
C LEU A 193 -9.84 -0.29 6.33
N GLU A 194 -9.30 -1.49 6.11
CA GLU A 194 -8.42 -2.19 7.03
C GLU A 194 -7.14 -2.58 6.29
N VAL A 195 -5.99 -2.24 6.85
CA VAL A 195 -4.68 -2.65 6.36
C VAL A 195 -3.98 -3.46 7.45
N LYS A 196 -3.46 -4.64 7.10
CA LYS A 196 -2.71 -5.53 7.98
C LYS A 196 -1.35 -5.82 7.37
N VAL A 197 -0.29 -5.69 8.16
CA VAL A 197 1.07 -6.00 7.73
C VAL A 197 1.67 -6.96 8.74
N ASN A 198 2.02 -8.16 8.29
CA ASN A 198 2.71 -9.16 9.09
C ASN A 198 4.09 -9.38 8.49
N VAL A 199 5.12 -9.26 9.30
CA VAL A 199 6.50 -9.42 8.90
C VAL A 199 7.16 -10.38 9.86
N THR A 200 7.72 -11.47 9.35
CA THR A 200 8.41 -12.49 10.15
C THR A 200 9.74 -12.83 9.49
N GLY A 201 10.81 -12.95 10.27
CA GLY A 201 12.13 -13.37 9.78
C GLY A 201 12.70 -12.49 8.65
N THR A 202 12.16 -11.29 8.44
CA THR A 202 12.57 -10.38 7.38
C THR A 202 13.54 -9.35 7.93
N GLU A 203 14.62 -9.13 7.20
CA GLU A 203 15.68 -8.17 7.52
C GLU A 203 15.48 -6.89 6.70
N PHE A 204 15.46 -5.73 7.36
CA PHE A 204 15.48 -4.44 6.69
C PHE A 204 16.87 -3.83 6.78
N VAL A 205 17.45 -3.50 5.63
CA VAL A 205 18.81 -2.98 5.51
C VAL A 205 18.75 -1.52 5.09
N VAL A 206 19.37 -0.66 5.88
CA VAL A 206 19.62 0.74 5.53
C VAL A 206 21.12 0.91 5.38
N VAL A 207 21.56 1.45 4.24
CA VAL A 207 22.97 1.71 3.96
C VAL A 207 23.28 3.19 4.14
N GLU A 208 24.49 3.50 4.60
CA GLU A 208 24.98 4.88 4.70
C GLU A 208 25.25 5.48 3.31
N ASP A 209 26.02 4.79 2.48
CA ASP A 209 26.38 5.19 1.13
C ASP A 209 25.95 4.14 0.11
N MET A 210 24.99 4.52 -0.75
CA MET A 210 24.45 3.66 -1.80
C MET A 210 25.41 3.47 -2.98
N SER A 211 26.47 4.27 -3.09
CA SER A 211 27.45 4.18 -4.17
C SER A 211 28.59 3.18 -3.89
N CYS A 212 28.69 2.69 -2.66
CA CYS A 212 29.75 1.79 -2.19
C CYS A 212 29.17 0.46 -1.69
N PHE A 213 29.61 -0.67 -2.27
CA PHE A 213 29.20 -2.00 -1.79
C PHE A 213 29.64 -2.30 -0.35
N ASP A 214 30.76 -1.70 0.07
CA ASP A 214 31.40 -1.91 1.36
C ASP A 214 31.17 -0.73 2.31
N THR A 215 29.92 -0.27 2.33
CA THR A 215 29.40 0.80 3.18
C THR A 215 29.04 0.29 4.58
N ASN A 216 29.00 1.21 5.56
CA ASN A 216 28.31 0.94 6.81
C ASN A 216 26.81 0.77 6.55
N ALA A 217 26.18 -0.11 7.32
CA ALA A 217 24.77 -0.42 7.21
C ALA A 217 24.18 -0.74 8.58
N ILE A 218 22.89 -0.42 8.73
CA ILE A 218 22.05 -0.81 9.84
C ILE A 218 21.11 -1.92 9.35
N ILE A 219 21.06 -3.03 10.09
CA ILE A 219 20.17 -4.16 9.81
C ILE A 219 19.19 -4.29 10.97
N LEU A 220 17.91 -4.10 10.67
CA LEU A 220 16.79 -4.32 11.60
C LEU A 220 16.21 -5.72 11.35
N LYS A 221 16.07 -6.50 12.43
CA LYS A 221 15.43 -7.82 12.43
C LYS A 221 14.34 -7.88 13.48
N GLY A 222 13.33 -8.72 13.24
CA GLY A 222 12.32 -9.06 14.23
C GLY A 222 11.00 -9.50 13.60
N THR A 223 9.98 -9.65 14.43
CA THR A 223 8.62 -10.00 13.99
C THR A 223 7.70 -8.82 14.24
N THR A 224 6.97 -8.37 13.23
CA THR A 224 6.13 -7.17 13.30
C THR A 224 4.72 -7.48 12.81
N VAL A 225 3.72 -7.09 13.59
CA VAL A 225 2.30 -7.14 13.23
C VAL A 225 1.72 -5.75 13.36
N LEU A 226 1.33 -5.13 12.25
CA LEU A 226 0.70 -3.81 12.21
C LEU A 226 -0.72 -3.94 11.67
N THR A 227 -1.64 -3.17 12.26
CA THR A 227 -3.01 -3.03 11.80
C THR A 227 -3.36 -1.55 11.76
N TYR A 228 -3.90 -1.11 10.62
CA TYR A 228 -4.37 0.25 10.40
C TYR A 228 -5.83 0.23 9.95
N LYS A 229 -6.67 0.94 10.69
CA LYS A 229 -8.12 1.06 10.50
C LYS A 229 -8.50 2.54 10.62
N PRO A 230 -8.25 3.38 9.60
CA PRO A 230 -8.37 4.85 9.69
C PRO A 230 -9.70 5.36 10.25
N LYS A 231 -10.78 4.61 10.00
CA LYS A 231 -12.14 5.00 10.41
C LYS A 231 -12.55 4.47 11.79
N LEU A 232 -11.73 3.61 12.40
CA LEU A 232 -11.93 3.18 13.77
C LEU A 232 -11.36 4.28 14.68
N LEU A 233 -12.20 5.26 15.03
CA LEU A 233 -11.79 6.47 15.75
C LEU A 233 -11.08 6.16 17.08
N ASP A 234 -11.52 5.14 17.80
CA ASP A 234 -10.94 4.75 19.09
C ASP A 234 -9.48 4.25 18.96
N ARG A 235 -9.22 3.45 17.93
CA ARG A 235 -7.92 2.81 17.71
C ARG A 235 -7.60 2.68 16.21
N PRO A 236 -7.26 3.80 15.52
CA PRO A 236 -7.00 3.77 14.09
C PRO A 236 -5.71 3.04 13.73
N PHE A 237 -4.79 2.86 14.66
CA PHE A 237 -3.55 2.12 14.44
C PHE A 237 -3.16 1.30 15.67
N SER A 238 -2.71 0.08 15.46
CA SER A 238 -2.12 -0.76 16.49
C SER A 238 -1.01 -1.61 15.89
N GLY A 239 0.11 -1.71 16.58
CA GLY A 239 1.29 -2.45 16.16
C GLY A 239 1.95 -3.18 17.31
N SER A 240 2.53 -4.33 17.03
CA SER A 240 3.36 -5.08 17.98
C SER A 240 4.59 -5.61 17.26
N LEU A 241 5.75 -5.30 17.82
CA LEU A 241 7.06 -5.66 17.31
C LEU A 241 7.73 -6.53 18.38
N PHE A 242 8.15 -7.72 18.02
CA PHE A 242 8.69 -8.73 18.92
C PHE A 242 10.10 -9.12 18.51
N GLY A 243 10.99 -9.19 19.51
CA GLY A 243 12.39 -9.59 19.29
C GLY A 243 13.07 -8.66 18.30
N ILE A 244 12.88 -7.35 18.47
CA ILE A 244 13.52 -6.36 17.61
C ILE A 244 14.98 -6.28 17.97
N GLU A 245 15.82 -6.54 16.97
CA GLU A 245 17.27 -6.46 17.06
C GLU A 245 17.78 -5.51 15.98
N VAL A 246 18.76 -4.68 16.33
CA VAL A 246 19.39 -3.73 15.40
C VAL A 246 20.89 -3.95 15.42
N PHE A 247 21.45 -4.22 14.24
CA PHE A 247 22.88 -4.45 14.07
C PHE A 247 23.51 -3.31 13.25
N SER A 248 24.65 -2.80 13.70
CA SER A 248 25.55 -2.00 12.88
C SER A 248 26.59 -2.93 12.28
N CYS A 249 26.86 -2.81 10.99
CA CYS A 249 27.86 -3.64 10.33
C CYS A 249 28.45 -2.93 9.11
N ARG A 250 29.52 -3.50 8.58
CA ARG A 250 30.02 -3.19 7.26
C ARG A 250 29.47 -4.23 6.29
N LEU A 251 28.73 -3.79 5.28
CA LEU A 251 27.93 -4.69 4.42
C LEU A 251 28.79 -5.68 3.62
N GLY A 252 30.03 -5.31 3.27
CA GLY A 252 30.97 -6.21 2.61
C GLY A 252 31.42 -7.38 3.47
N ASN A 253 31.31 -7.28 4.81
CA ASN A 253 31.73 -8.30 5.76
C ASN A 253 30.81 -8.36 6.99
N GLU A 254 29.52 -8.59 6.76
CA GLU A 254 28.50 -8.60 7.82
C GLU A 254 28.79 -9.62 8.93
N GLN A 255 29.34 -10.80 8.58
CA GLN A 255 29.54 -11.90 9.53
C GLN A 255 30.54 -11.55 10.64
N GLU A 256 31.59 -10.81 10.31
CA GLU A 256 32.64 -10.44 11.27
C GLU A 256 32.40 -9.07 11.90
N THR A 257 31.66 -8.19 11.23
CA THR A 257 31.51 -6.78 11.65
C THR A 257 30.17 -6.45 12.28
N ALA A 258 29.20 -7.36 12.28
CA ALA A 258 27.89 -7.11 12.87
C ALA A 258 27.97 -6.99 14.40
N LEU A 259 27.68 -5.79 14.89
CA LEU A 259 27.58 -5.46 16.30
C LEU A 259 26.14 -5.10 16.63
N SER A 260 25.55 -5.79 17.61
CA SER A 260 24.23 -5.42 18.11
C SER A 260 24.32 -4.05 18.81
N ILE A 261 23.41 -3.15 18.45
CA ILE A 261 23.28 -1.81 19.04
C ILE A 261 22.17 -1.78 20.08
N ILE A 262 21.15 -2.64 19.93
CA ILE A 262 19.98 -2.70 20.79
C ILE A 262 19.77 -4.17 21.17
N ASP A 263 19.65 -4.44 22.47
CA ASP A 263 19.24 -5.75 22.96
C ASP A 263 17.84 -6.10 22.44
N PRO A 264 17.50 -7.39 22.25
CA PRO A 264 16.18 -7.78 21.78
C PRO A 264 15.04 -7.15 22.62
N VAL A 265 14.28 -6.24 22.02
CA VAL A 265 13.16 -5.56 22.70
C VAL A 265 11.80 -5.96 22.11
N GLN A 266 10.76 -5.75 22.92
CA GLN A 266 9.37 -5.83 22.50
C GLN A 266 8.77 -4.43 22.55
N ILE A 267 8.11 -4.02 21.46
CA ILE A 267 7.51 -2.70 21.33
C ILE A 267 6.04 -2.87 20.96
N HIS A 268 5.17 -2.32 21.79
CA HIS A 268 3.74 -2.18 21.47
C HIS A 268 3.45 -0.72 21.16
N MET A 269 2.78 -0.47 20.04
CA MET A 269 2.40 0.86 19.61
C MET A 269 0.90 0.89 19.37
N GLU A 270 0.24 1.93 19.84
CA GLU A 270 -1.19 2.13 19.64
C GLU A 270 -1.46 3.62 19.46
N LEU A 271 -2.22 3.95 18.43
CA LEU A 271 -2.78 5.29 18.28
C LEU A 271 -4.19 5.23 18.85
N VAL A 272 -4.41 5.90 19.98
CA VAL A 272 -5.72 6.03 20.63
C VAL A 272 -6.34 7.36 20.21
N GLY A 273 -7.54 7.32 19.65
CA GLY A 273 -8.27 8.55 19.35
C GLY A 273 -8.99 9.06 20.59
N ASN A 274 -8.60 10.24 21.07
CA ASN A 274 -9.34 10.90 22.14
C ASN A 274 -10.66 11.45 21.61
N ALA A 275 -11.79 10.88 22.05
CA ALA A 275 -13.14 11.41 21.79
C ALA A 275 -13.42 12.74 22.54
N SER A 276 -12.48 13.23 23.35
CA SER A 276 -12.64 14.38 24.25
C SER A 276 -12.21 15.73 23.67
N TYR A 277 -11.71 15.79 22.44
CA TYR A 277 -11.55 17.07 21.74
C TYR A 277 -12.75 17.29 20.82
N PRO A 278 -13.74 18.11 21.22
CA PRO A 278 -14.70 18.62 20.26
C PRO A 278 -13.91 19.28 19.13
N SER A 279 -14.29 18.99 17.89
CA SER A 279 -13.74 19.63 16.69
C SER A 279 -14.05 21.13 16.76
N GLY A 280 -13.22 21.91 17.46
CA GLY A 280 -13.49 23.33 17.72
C GLY A 280 -12.64 24.01 18.79
N SER A 281 -12.14 23.35 19.83
CA SER A 281 -11.42 24.07 20.90
C SER A 281 -9.92 24.10 20.67
N GLY A 282 -9.50 24.99 19.78
CA GLY A 282 -8.12 25.50 19.76
C GLY A 282 -7.90 26.54 20.87
N LEU A 283 -6.65 26.99 21.03
CA LEU A 283 -6.19 28.05 21.97
C LEU A 283 -7.04 29.34 21.98
N LEU A 284 -7.89 29.55 20.99
CA LEU A 284 -8.80 30.71 20.88
C LEU A 284 -10.03 30.58 21.78
N ASP A 285 -10.42 29.37 22.19
CA ASP A 285 -11.60 29.14 23.03
C ASP A 285 -11.32 29.34 24.53
N ALA A 286 -10.04 29.29 24.92
CA ALA A 286 -9.58 29.59 26.28
C ALA A 286 -9.75 31.07 26.67
N PHE A 287 -10.04 31.95 25.70
CA PHE A 287 -10.33 33.37 25.93
C PHE A 287 -11.83 33.71 25.85
N ASN A 288 -12.70 32.71 25.61
CA ASN A 288 -14.15 32.89 25.50
C ASN A 288 -14.93 32.47 26.76
N SER A 289 -14.27 31.93 27.78
CA SER A 289 -14.91 31.74 29.09
C SER A 289 -14.95 33.09 29.82
N GLU A 290 -16.15 33.58 30.11
CA GLU A 290 -16.39 34.76 30.99
C GLU A 290 -16.02 34.50 32.47
N ASP A 291 -14.92 33.78 32.72
CA ASP A 291 -14.38 33.50 34.06
C ASP A 291 -13.10 34.32 34.30
N PHE A 292 -13.21 35.64 34.12
CA PHE A 292 -12.25 36.56 34.73
C PHE A 292 -12.83 37.04 36.07
N PRO A 293 -12.10 36.91 37.19
CA PRO A 293 -12.58 37.41 38.47
C PRO A 293 -12.73 38.94 38.42
N PRO A 294 -13.75 39.52 39.09
CA PRO A 294 -13.97 40.96 39.09
C PRO A 294 -12.79 41.68 39.79
N ILE A 295 -12.38 42.81 39.20
CA ILE A 295 -11.44 43.77 39.78
C ILE A 295 -12.12 44.55 40.90
#